data_AF-A0A0Q9YQ71-F1
#
_entry.id   AF-A0A0Q9YQ71-F1
#
_cell.length_a   1.000
_cell.length_b   1.000
_cell.length_c   1.000
_cell.angle_alpha   90.00
_cell.angle_beta   90.00
_cell.angle_gamma   90.00
#
_symmetry.space_group_name_H-M   'P 1'
#
loop_
_entity.id
_entity.type
_entity.pdbx_description
1 polymer ?
#
loop_
_entity_poly.entity_id
_entity_poly.type
_entity_poly.pdbx_seq_one_letter_code
_entity_poly.pdbx_strand_id
1 'polypeptide(L)'
;MCLFNKYKSILSFFYIIFFYIPHAYAIKIDETFNANWTGIEVVDTDHETAEKIRNHIKLPIGTPVIYSEVEKYKSSCKKFNENSINLNCSFLLYSDGSAYLNVEVVSNNNGNIYRDIPITKNKNLKIPKKLDLFYEEFDERLSFLMTNNMEIDENYHNCYLDFSDPILHGISKKIAQQCQIYNDLLLKIIRFSHNIEERRKAAILLSWSCDPNNLSYIVKWGLLFDPDAKVRNNLARAYSSRISSEKDITSLESLIPIYCNMMSFPTHMDRNKALFSMNEIIDKYPELSGSIHPKCINRISHIGEMSILENVRDEAKEILNKLK
;
A
#
# COMPACT_ATOMS: atom_id res chain seq x y z
N MET A 1 -53.02 -10.60 -5.63
CA MET A 1 -52.70 -10.31 -7.04
C MET A 1 -51.83 -9.05 -7.04
N CYS A 2 -50.55 -9.26 -7.37
CA CYS A 2 -49.47 -8.32 -7.74
C CYS A 2 -49.26 -7.04 -6.91
N LEU A 3 -48.17 -6.89 -6.14
CA LEU A 3 -46.73 -6.73 -6.51
C LEU A 3 -46.40 -5.34 -7.09
N PHE A 4 -45.23 -4.84 -6.65
CA PHE A 4 -44.48 -3.62 -7.00
C PHE A 4 -44.80 -2.35 -6.18
N ASN A 5 -43.84 -1.71 -5.49
CA ASN A 5 -42.45 -2.06 -5.22
C ASN A 5 -41.97 -1.23 -4.00
N LYS A 6 -41.67 -1.91 -2.90
CA LYS A 6 -40.93 -1.39 -1.73
C LYS A 6 -39.45 -1.64 -1.99
N TYR A 7 -38.74 -0.67 -2.57
CA TYR A 7 -37.27 -0.63 -2.55
C TYR A 7 -36.80 0.82 -2.53
N LYS A 8 -36.86 1.41 -1.33
CA LYS A 8 -36.25 2.70 -0.99
C LYS A 8 -35.79 2.64 0.47
N SER A 9 -34.95 1.65 0.78
CA SER A 9 -34.21 1.54 2.03
C SER A 9 -33.26 0.35 1.86
N ILE A 10 -32.03 0.48 2.35
CA ILE A 10 -30.89 -0.44 2.14
C ILE A 10 -30.13 -0.16 0.82
N LEU A 11 -29.67 1.08 0.64
CA LEU A 11 -28.30 1.29 0.14
C LEU A 11 -27.40 1.24 1.38
N SER A 12 -27.18 0.04 1.91
CA SER A 12 -26.04 -0.17 2.79
C SER A 12 -24.80 -0.04 1.92
N PHE A 13 -23.96 0.92 2.26
CA PHE A 13 -22.60 1.10 1.80
C PHE A 13 -21.88 -0.26 1.64
N PHE A 14 -21.86 -0.80 0.43
CA PHE A 14 -20.85 -1.76 0.02
C PHE A 14 -19.62 -0.93 -0.37
N TYR A 15 -18.85 -0.49 0.63
CA TYR A 15 -17.44 -0.24 0.40
C TYR A 15 -16.85 -1.62 0.11
N ILE A 16 -16.62 -1.92 -1.16
CA ILE A 16 -15.68 -2.96 -1.54
C ILE A 16 -14.33 -2.43 -1.04
N ILE A 17 -13.91 -2.90 0.13
CA ILE A 17 -12.60 -2.62 0.71
C ILE A 17 -11.59 -3.32 -0.20
N PHE A 18 -11.16 -2.62 -1.26
CA PHE A 18 -10.06 -3.01 -2.14
C PHE A 18 -8.74 -2.82 -1.41
N PHE A 19 -8.43 -3.77 -0.54
CA PHE A 19 -7.11 -3.96 0.01
C PHE A 19 -6.78 -5.44 -0.21
N TYR A 20 -5.51 -5.79 -0.44
CA TYR A 20 -4.95 -7.14 -0.79
C TYR A 20 -4.73 -7.24 -2.29
N ILE A 21 -3.51 -7.01 -2.79
CA ILE A 21 -2.45 -8.04 -2.91
C ILE A 21 -1.04 -7.41 -2.79
N PRO A 22 -0.16 -7.82 -1.84
CA PRO A 22 1.26 -7.45 -1.83
C PRO A 22 2.20 -8.53 -2.37
N HIS A 23 1.70 -9.57 -3.02
CA HIS A 23 2.53 -10.51 -3.77
C HIS A 23 2.29 -10.31 -5.26
N ALA A 24 3.23 -9.63 -5.91
CA ALA A 24 3.62 -10.03 -7.24
C ALA A 24 4.09 -11.48 -7.13
N TYR A 25 3.14 -12.40 -7.10
CA TYR A 25 3.42 -13.73 -7.53
C TYR A 25 4.00 -13.56 -8.93
N ALA A 26 5.22 -14.08 -9.11
CA ALA A 26 5.50 -14.78 -10.34
C ALA A 26 4.57 -16.01 -10.40
N ILE A 27 3.24 -15.77 -10.43
CA ILE A 27 2.37 -16.51 -11.32
C ILE A 27 3.19 -16.41 -12.60
N LYS A 28 3.57 -17.55 -13.17
CA LYS A 28 3.79 -17.54 -14.61
C LYS A 28 2.54 -16.87 -15.13
N ILE A 29 2.63 -15.58 -15.45
CA ILE A 29 1.57 -14.81 -16.08
C ILE A 29 1.50 -15.48 -17.44
N ASP A 30 0.86 -16.64 -17.47
CA ASP A 30 0.55 -17.41 -18.64
C ASP A 30 -0.48 -16.56 -19.35
N GLU A 31 0.03 -15.59 -20.12
CA GLU A 31 -0.55 -15.01 -21.33
C GLU A 31 -2.00 -14.47 -21.27
N THR A 32 -2.64 -14.39 -20.09
CA THR A 32 -4.11 -14.22 -19.99
C THR A 32 -4.58 -13.28 -18.87
N PHE A 33 -3.74 -12.42 -18.32
CA PHE A 33 -4.27 -11.29 -17.53
C PHE A 33 -4.91 -10.29 -18.52
N ASN A 34 -6.23 -10.33 -18.66
CA ASN A 34 -7.00 -9.44 -19.53
C ASN A 34 -7.01 -8.02 -18.94
N ALA A 35 -5.90 -7.31 -19.09
CA ALA A 35 -5.80 -5.90 -18.76
C ALA A 35 -5.42 -5.07 -19.98
N ASN A 36 -5.93 -3.84 -20.05
CA ASN A 36 -5.62 -2.88 -21.11
C ASN A 36 -4.81 -1.71 -20.55
N TRP A 37 -3.83 -1.25 -21.32
CA TRP A 37 -3.10 -0.03 -21.00
C TRP A 37 -4.06 1.14 -20.90
N THR A 38 -4.10 1.79 -19.75
CA THR A 38 -5.01 2.89 -19.44
C THR A 38 -4.26 4.22 -19.40
N GLY A 39 -2.99 4.23 -19.00
CA GLY A 39 -2.17 5.45 -19.08
C GLY A 39 -0.78 5.33 -18.50
N ILE A 40 -0.10 6.48 -18.42
CA ILE A 40 1.22 6.66 -17.82
C ILE A 40 1.07 7.59 -16.62
N GLU A 41 1.24 7.02 -15.43
CA GLU A 41 1.31 7.77 -14.18
C GLU A 41 2.73 8.31 -14.03
N VAL A 42 2.88 9.63 -13.94
CA VAL A 42 4.19 10.28 -13.75
C VAL A 42 4.17 11.00 -12.42
N VAL A 43 5.17 10.74 -11.58
CA VAL A 43 5.19 11.20 -10.19
C VAL A 43 6.50 11.89 -9.82
N ASP A 44 6.42 12.69 -8.76
CA ASP A 44 7.54 13.46 -8.17
C ASP A 44 8.17 14.49 -9.13
N THR A 45 7.33 15.16 -9.92
CA THR A 45 7.76 16.18 -10.87
C THR A 45 6.65 17.19 -11.17
N ASP A 46 7.00 18.31 -11.80
CA ASP A 46 6.08 19.36 -12.24
C ASP A 46 5.26 18.95 -13.48
N HIS A 47 4.21 19.72 -13.79
CA HIS A 47 3.32 19.46 -14.93
C HIS A 47 4.06 19.37 -16.27
N GLU A 48 4.98 20.30 -16.54
CA GLU A 48 5.68 20.39 -17.82
C GLU A 48 6.57 19.16 -18.04
N THR A 49 7.35 18.80 -17.02
CA THR A 49 8.21 17.61 -17.05
C THR A 49 7.39 16.33 -17.18
N ALA A 50 6.27 16.22 -16.46
CA ALA A 50 5.39 15.06 -16.56
C ALA A 50 4.80 14.89 -17.97
N GLU A 51 4.36 15.97 -18.61
CA GLU A 51 3.86 15.94 -19.98
C GLU A 51 4.94 15.50 -20.98
N LYS A 52 6.18 16.01 -20.83
CA LYS A 52 7.31 15.57 -21.66
C LYS A 52 7.57 14.07 -21.53
N ILE A 53 7.55 13.53 -20.31
CA ILE A 53 7.71 12.09 -20.05
C ILE A 53 6.59 11.28 -20.72
N ARG A 54 5.32 11.70 -20.56
CA ARG A 54 4.17 11.03 -21.19
C ARG A 54 4.26 11.04 -22.72
N ASN A 55 4.73 12.15 -23.31
CA ASN A 55 4.91 12.26 -24.76
C ASN A 55 6.09 11.44 -25.29
N HIS A 56 7.15 11.26 -24.49
CA HIS A 56 8.31 10.44 -24.85
C HIS A 56 7.98 8.95 -24.83
N ILE A 57 7.27 8.48 -23.82
CA ILE A 57 6.92 7.06 -23.67
C ILE A 57 5.64 6.76 -24.47
N LYS A 58 5.80 6.18 -25.65
CA LYS A 58 4.68 5.82 -26.54
C LYS A 58 3.98 4.52 -26.10
N LEU A 59 3.19 4.59 -25.02
CA LEU A 59 2.39 3.48 -24.52
C LEU A 59 1.09 3.35 -25.34
N PRO A 60 0.71 2.14 -25.82
CA PRO A 60 -0.48 1.95 -26.65
C PRO A 60 -1.76 1.89 -25.79
N ILE A 61 -2.24 3.04 -25.33
CA ILE A 61 -3.46 3.14 -24.51
C ILE A 61 -4.67 2.49 -25.23
N GLY A 62 -5.49 1.76 -24.48
CA GLY A 62 -6.66 1.01 -24.94
C GLY A 62 -6.36 -0.40 -25.46
N THR A 63 -5.09 -0.79 -25.52
CA THR A 63 -4.67 -2.11 -26.03
C THR A 63 -4.34 -3.09 -24.91
N PRO A 64 -4.49 -4.41 -25.13
CA PRO A 64 -4.11 -5.41 -24.15
C PRO A 64 -2.65 -5.34 -23.74
N VAL A 65 -2.38 -5.61 -22.46
CA VAL A 65 -1.02 -5.73 -21.94
C VAL A 65 -0.40 -7.03 -22.44
N ILE A 66 0.58 -6.92 -23.33
CA ILE A 66 1.42 -8.05 -23.74
C ILE A 66 2.65 -8.08 -22.82
N TYR A 67 2.69 -9.05 -21.89
CA TYR A 67 3.71 -9.09 -20.84
C TYR A 67 5.14 -9.13 -21.38
N SER A 68 5.37 -9.86 -22.48
CA SER A 68 6.68 -9.92 -23.15
C SER A 68 7.14 -8.57 -23.72
N GLU A 69 6.22 -7.62 -23.92
CA GLU A 69 6.53 -6.27 -24.39
C GLU A 69 6.73 -5.25 -23.27
N VAL A 70 6.37 -5.56 -22.02
CA VAL A 70 6.46 -4.63 -20.88
C VAL A 70 7.89 -4.08 -20.70
N GLU A 71 8.90 -4.93 -20.88
CA GLU A 71 10.32 -4.53 -20.73
C GLU A 71 10.77 -3.50 -21.78
N LYS A 72 10.13 -3.45 -22.96
CA LYS A 72 10.37 -2.41 -23.96
C LYS A 72 10.00 -1.03 -23.42
N TYR A 73 8.85 -0.92 -22.74
CA TYR A 73 8.38 0.35 -22.18
C TYR A 73 9.25 0.81 -21.00
N LYS A 74 9.63 -0.11 -20.10
CA LYS A 74 10.61 0.18 -19.04
C LYS A 74 11.95 0.66 -19.59
N SER A 75 12.39 0.06 -20.71
CA SER A 75 13.64 0.47 -21.38
C SER A 75 13.54 1.86 -22.03
N SER A 76 12.36 2.28 -22.48
CA SER A 76 12.14 3.65 -22.99
C SER A 76 12.37 4.73 -21.93
N CYS A 77 12.06 4.43 -20.67
CA CYS A 77 12.34 5.33 -19.55
C CYS A 77 13.83 5.61 -19.38
N LYS A 78 14.69 4.60 -19.55
CA LYS A 78 16.15 4.75 -19.49
C LYS A 78 16.73 5.61 -20.61
N LYS A 79 15.97 5.80 -21.70
CA LYS A 79 16.38 6.63 -22.85
C LYS A 79 15.94 8.09 -22.70
N PHE A 80 15.10 8.41 -21.72
CA PHE A 80 14.78 9.78 -21.40
C PHE A 80 16.00 10.42 -20.73
N ASN A 81 16.61 11.39 -21.39
CA ASN A 81 17.86 12.02 -20.94
C ASN A 81 17.74 13.55 -20.97
N GLU A 82 16.72 14.08 -20.30
CA GLU A 82 16.62 15.51 -20.04
C GLU A 82 17.14 15.81 -18.63
N ASN A 83 18.00 16.83 -18.52
CA ASN A 83 18.44 17.44 -17.25
C ASN A 83 18.97 16.46 -16.19
N SER A 84 19.58 15.34 -16.60
CA SER A 84 20.10 14.30 -15.67
C SER A 84 19.04 13.72 -14.74
N ILE A 85 17.77 13.72 -15.16
CA ILE A 85 16.65 13.11 -14.45
C ILE A 85 16.76 11.59 -14.58
N ASN A 86 16.76 10.89 -13.45
CA ASN A 86 16.68 9.43 -13.43
C ASN A 86 15.21 9.01 -13.36
N LEU A 87 14.78 8.12 -14.26
CA LEU A 87 13.42 7.57 -14.24
C LEU A 87 13.46 6.12 -13.76
N ASN A 88 12.61 5.79 -12.79
CA ASN A 88 12.29 4.41 -12.43
C ASN A 88 10.92 4.04 -12.97
N CYS A 89 10.82 2.91 -13.68
CA CYS A 89 9.58 2.50 -14.33
C CYS A 89 9.12 1.12 -13.86
N SER A 90 7.89 1.08 -13.37
CA SER A 90 7.17 -0.11 -12.98
C SER A 90 5.81 -0.13 -13.67
N PHE A 91 5.14 -1.27 -13.67
CA PHE A 91 3.77 -1.35 -14.17
C PHE A 91 2.85 -1.69 -12.99
N LEU A 92 1.64 -1.17 -13.05
CA LEU A 92 0.56 -1.42 -12.11
C LEU A 92 -0.56 -2.13 -12.87
N LEU A 93 -1.08 -3.20 -12.29
CA LEU A 93 -2.25 -3.91 -12.79
C LEU A 93 -3.33 -3.86 -11.73
N TYR A 94 -4.54 -3.57 -12.15
CA TYR A 94 -5.72 -3.58 -11.31
C TYR A 94 -6.66 -4.73 -11.73
N SER A 95 -7.47 -5.17 -10.78
CA SER A 95 -8.44 -6.26 -10.98
C SER A 95 -9.60 -5.88 -11.91
N ASP A 96 -9.82 -4.59 -12.13
CA ASP A 96 -10.81 -4.06 -13.09
C ASP A 96 -10.34 -4.18 -14.55
N GLY A 97 -9.14 -4.73 -14.78
CA GLY A 97 -8.54 -4.84 -16.12
C GLY A 97 -7.83 -3.57 -16.57
N SER A 98 -7.61 -2.59 -15.70
CA SER A 98 -6.78 -1.42 -16.03
C SER A 98 -5.29 -1.69 -15.74
N ALA A 99 -4.43 -1.18 -16.62
CA ALA A 99 -2.98 -1.27 -16.50
C ALA A 99 -2.33 0.09 -16.71
N TYR A 100 -1.34 0.43 -15.89
CA TYR A 100 -0.64 1.71 -15.97
C TYR A 100 0.87 1.50 -15.97
N LEU A 101 1.59 2.31 -16.73
CA LEU A 101 3.03 2.46 -16.54
C LEU A 101 3.25 3.55 -15.48
N ASN A 102 3.79 3.18 -14.34
CA ASN A 102 4.17 4.11 -13.28
C ASN A 102 5.63 4.54 -13.49
N VAL A 103 5.84 5.84 -13.67
CA VAL A 103 7.11 6.48 -13.98
C VAL A 103 7.48 7.42 -12.86
N GLU A 104 8.49 7.05 -12.10
CA GLU A 104 8.95 7.78 -10.93
C GLU A 104 10.16 8.63 -11.31
N VAL A 105 10.03 9.94 -11.16
CA VAL A 105 11.14 10.88 -11.34
C VAL A 105 11.99 10.83 -10.07
N VAL A 106 13.18 10.28 -10.18
CA VAL A 106 14.13 10.14 -9.08
C VAL A 106 15.12 11.29 -9.16
N SER A 107 15.00 12.26 -8.25
CA SER A 107 15.99 13.33 -8.13
C SER A 107 17.32 12.76 -7.62
N ASN A 108 18.45 13.21 -8.19
CA ASN A 108 19.80 12.77 -7.77
C ASN A 108 20.12 13.12 -6.30
N ASN A 109 19.35 14.05 -5.72
CA ASN A 109 19.48 14.51 -4.34
C ASN A 109 18.32 14.07 -3.44
N ASN A 110 17.55 13.03 -3.81
CA ASN A 110 16.48 12.52 -2.96
C ASN A 110 17.09 11.88 -1.69
N GLY A 111 17.38 12.69 -0.68
CA GLY A 111 17.78 12.25 0.67
C GLY A 111 16.78 11.28 1.29
N ASN A 112 15.54 11.27 0.79
CA ASN A 112 14.52 10.28 1.13
C ASN A 112 14.81 8.85 0.65
N ILE A 113 15.79 8.61 -0.23
CA ILE A 113 16.17 7.26 -0.69
C ILE A 113 17.23 6.66 0.24
N TYR A 114 18.01 7.50 0.95
CA TYR A 114 19.05 7.07 1.86
C TYR A 114 18.50 7.01 3.29
N ARG A 115 18.07 5.82 3.72
CA ARG A 115 17.47 5.61 5.04
C ARG A 115 18.20 4.53 5.82
N ASP A 116 18.56 4.87 7.05
CA ASP A 116 19.35 4.05 7.96
C ASP A 116 18.49 3.25 8.96
N ILE A 117 17.34 2.73 8.52
CA ILE A 117 16.64 1.66 9.24
C ILE A 117 16.87 0.37 8.46
N PRO A 118 17.34 -0.73 9.07
CA PRO A 118 17.60 -0.92 10.50
C PRO A 118 18.83 -0.17 11.03
N ILE A 119 18.65 0.55 12.15
CA ILE A 119 19.67 1.34 12.88
C ILE A 119 20.79 0.43 13.44
N THR A 120 20.52 -0.87 13.58
CA THR A 120 21.49 -1.87 14.04
C THR A 120 21.17 -3.20 13.38
N LYS A 121 22.09 -3.75 12.60
CA LYS A 121 21.88 -4.96 11.81
C LYS A 121 22.15 -6.22 12.64
N ASN A 122 21.11 -6.83 13.19
CA ASN A 122 21.21 -8.14 13.84
C ASN A 122 20.92 -9.26 12.82
N LYS A 123 21.87 -10.19 12.64
CA LYS A 123 21.72 -11.30 11.70
C LYS A 123 20.88 -12.47 12.21
N ASN A 124 20.63 -12.52 13.52
CA ASN A 124 20.02 -13.67 14.19
C ASN A 124 18.51 -13.52 14.42
N LEU A 125 17.91 -12.40 14.02
CA LEU A 125 16.47 -12.20 14.14
C LEU A 125 15.76 -12.89 12.97
N LYS A 126 14.91 -13.86 13.31
CA LYS A 126 14.10 -14.61 12.35
C LYS A 126 12.70 -14.84 12.90
N ILE A 127 11.73 -14.91 12.00
CA ILE A 127 10.37 -15.33 12.34
C ILE A 127 10.42 -16.77 12.88
N PRO A 128 9.72 -17.07 13.99
CA PRO A 128 9.67 -18.43 14.51
C PRO A 128 9.10 -19.40 13.48
N LYS A 129 9.77 -20.54 13.27
CA LYS A 129 9.41 -21.54 12.25
C LYS A 129 7.93 -21.93 12.27
N LYS A 130 7.32 -22.04 13.46
CA LYS A 130 5.89 -22.36 13.60
C LYS A 130 4.97 -21.29 13.04
N LEU A 131 5.28 -20.01 13.31
CA LEU A 131 4.54 -18.88 12.75
C LEU A 131 4.75 -18.80 11.24
N ASP A 132 5.98 -19.06 10.79
CA ASP A 132 6.33 -19.07 9.38
C ASP A 132 5.52 -20.11 8.59
N LEU A 133 5.44 -21.34 9.10
CA LEU A 133 4.66 -22.42 8.49
C LEU A 133 3.17 -22.09 8.39
N PHE A 134 2.56 -21.49 9.43
CA PHE A 134 1.16 -21.07 9.35
C PHE A 134 0.95 -19.97 8.31
N TYR A 135 1.91 -19.07 8.16
CA TYR A 135 1.85 -18.03 7.14
C TYR A 135 2.02 -18.60 5.73
N GLU A 136 2.87 -19.61 5.54
CA GLU A 136 3.01 -20.33 4.26
C GLU A 136 1.70 -21.07 3.90
N GLU A 137 1.08 -21.78 4.84
CA GLU A 137 -0.25 -22.42 4.65
C GLU A 137 -1.33 -21.39 4.26
N PHE A 138 -1.29 -20.21 4.90
CA PHE A 138 -2.21 -19.11 4.59
C PHE A 138 -2.01 -18.60 3.16
N ASP A 139 -0.77 -18.32 2.77
CA ASP A 139 -0.43 -17.74 1.47
C ASP A 139 -0.74 -18.71 0.33
N GLU A 140 -0.46 -20.00 0.50
CA GLU A 140 -0.84 -21.06 -0.45
C GLU A 140 -2.36 -21.13 -0.66
N ARG A 141 -3.13 -21.09 0.44
CA ARG A 141 -4.59 -21.15 0.36
C ARG A 141 -5.17 -19.90 -0.30
N LEU A 142 -4.68 -18.72 0.06
CA LEU A 142 -5.12 -17.46 -0.54
C LEU A 142 -4.88 -17.46 -2.05
N SER A 143 -3.69 -17.89 -2.48
CA SER A 143 -3.31 -17.97 -3.89
C SER A 143 -4.12 -18.97 -4.68
N PHE A 144 -4.46 -20.12 -4.07
CA PHE A 144 -5.38 -21.07 -4.67
C PHE A 144 -6.75 -20.43 -4.94
N LEU A 145 -7.33 -19.73 -3.96
CA LEU A 145 -8.65 -19.09 -4.11
C LEU A 145 -8.64 -18.03 -5.20
N MET A 146 -7.60 -17.19 -5.22
CA MET A 146 -7.42 -16.14 -6.23
C MET A 146 -7.27 -16.71 -7.64
N THR A 147 -6.42 -17.73 -7.82
CA THR A 147 -6.17 -18.33 -9.14
C THR A 147 -7.42 -19.00 -9.72
N ASN A 148 -8.34 -19.43 -8.85
CA ASN A 148 -9.61 -20.04 -9.24
C ASN A 148 -10.79 -19.04 -9.26
N ASN A 149 -10.52 -17.73 -9.16
CA ASN A 149 -11.55 -16.67 -9.11
C ASN A 149 -12.65 -16.93 -8.07
N MET A 150 -12.27 -17.48 -6.92
CA MET A 150 -13.20 -17.72 -5.81
C MET A 150 -13.32 -16.44 -4.98
N GLU A 151 -14.54 -15.94 -4.84
CA GLU A 151 -14.82 -14.79 -3.98
C GLU A 151 -14.55 -15.13 -2.52
N ILE A 152 -13.86 -14.22 -1.84
CA ILE A 152 -13.62 -14.26 -0.40
C ILE A 152 -13.87 -12.88 0.17
N ASP A 153 -14.51 -12.85 1.32
CA ASP A 153 -14.70 -11.62 2.06
C ASP A 153 -13.63 -11.52 3.13
N GLU A 154 -12.98 -10.39 3.15
CA GLU A 154 -12.10 -10.00 4.23
C GLU A 154 -12.87 -9.36 5.37
N ASN A 155 -12.42 -9.62 6.60
CA ASN A 155 -12.91 -8.92 7.75
C ASN A 155 -11.79 -8.71 8.79
N TYR A 156 -11.99 -7.71 9.65
CA TYR A 156 -11.09 -7.41 10.78
C TYR A 156 -11.77 -7.68 12.14
N HIS A 157 -12.64 -8.69 12.20
CA HIS A 157 -13.36 -9.00 13.42
C HIS A 157 -12.39 -9.43 14.53
N ASN A 158 -12.49 -8.80 15.70
CA ASN A 158 -11.60 -9.01 16.86
C ASN A 158 -10.14 -8.53 16.68
N CYS A 159 -9.93 -7.45 15.91
CA CYS A 159 -8.66 -6.71 15.83
C CYS A 159 -7.54 -7.40 15.00
N TYR A 160 -7.81 -8.56 14.38
CA TYR A 160 -6.90 -9.22 13.43
C TYR A 160 -7.55 -9.44 12.07
N LEU A 161 -6.71 -9.60 11.05
CA LEU A 161 -7.12 -9.95 9.69
C LEU A 161 -7.71 -11.36 9.61
N ASP A 162 -8.91 -11.48 9.07
CA ASP A 162 -9.64 -12.73 8.94
C ASP A 162 -10.45 -12.78 7.63
N PHE A 163 -10.94 -13.97 7.26
CA PHE A 163 -11.59 -14.22 5.96
C PHE A 163 -12.83 -15.10 6.10
N SER A 164 -13.75 -14.99 5.15
CA SER A 164 -14.97 -15.81 5.12
C SER A 164 -14.73 -17.27 4.72
N ASP A 165 -13.61 -17.58 4.05
CA ASP A 165 -13.19 -18.96 3.75
C ASP A 165 -12.87 -19.72 5.05
N PRO A 166 -13.54 -20.85 5.36
CA PRO A 166 -13.34 -21.55 6.64
C PRO A 166 -11.92 -22.04 6.89
N ILE A 167 -11.16 -22.35 5.82
CA ILE A 167 -9.77 -22.79 5.93
C ILE A 167 -8.88 -21.61 6.27
N LEU A 168 -8.96 -20.50 5.52
CA LEU A 168 -8.25 -19.26 5.84
C LEU A 168 -8.59 -18.78 7.24
N HIS A 169 -9.87 -18.81 7.63
CA HIS A 169 -10.31 -18.45 8.99
C HIS A 169 -9.60 -19.27 10.07
N GLY A 170 -9.56 -20.60 9.90
CA GLY A 170 -8.86 -21.49 10.81
C GLY A 170 -7.36 -21.21 10.90
N ILE A 171 -6.71 -20.84 9.79
CA ILE A 171 -5.29 -20.49 9.75
C ILE A 171 -5.05 -19.11 10.37
N SER A 172 -5.85 -18.10 10.03
CA SER A 172 -5.80 -16.74 10.58
C SER A 172 -5.86 -16.74 12.10
N LYS A 173 -6.72 -17.58 12.70
CA LYS A 173 -6.77 -17.77 14.16
C LYS A 173 -5.46 -18.27 14.75
N LYS A 174 -4.81 -19.25 14.09
CA LYS A 174 -3.51 -19.79 14.54
C LYS A 174 -2.41 -18.74 14.40
N ILE A 175 -2.40 -17.98 13.30
CA ILE A 175 -1.47 -16.87 13.09
C ILE A 175 -1.65 -15.81 14.18
N ALA A 176 -2.89 -15.38 14.45
CA ALA A 176 -3.20 -14.40 15.49
C ALA A 176 -2.68 -14.81 16.87
N GLN A 177 -2.93 -16.06 17.28
CA GLN A 177 -2.40 -16.58 18.54
C GLN A 177 -0.86 -16.52 18.62
N GLN A 178 -0.16 -16.85 17.53
CA GLN A 178 1.30 -16.77 17.49
C GLN A 178 1.80 -15.32 17.42
N CYS A 179 1.16 -14.44 16.66
CA CYS A 179 1.53 -13.03 16.56
C CYS A 179 1.38 -12.29 17.89
N GLN A 180 0.40 -12.66 18.73
CA GLN A 180 0.29 -12.13 20.09
C GLN A 180 1.48 -12.53 20.96
N ILE A 181 1.94 -13.78 20.89
CA ILE A 181 3.10 -14.28 21.65
C ILE A 181 4.40 -13.63 21.17
N TYR A 182 4.53 -13.43 19.85
CA TYR A 182 5.76 -12.97 19.22
C TYR A 182 5.75 -11.49 18.81
N ASN A 183 4.78 -10.69 19.26
CA ASN A 183 4.59 -9.30 18.82
C ASN A 183 5.88 -8.47 18.96
N ASP A 184 6.51 -8.50 20.13
CA ASP A 184 7.78 -7.83 20.40
C ASP A 184 8.92 -8.27 19.48
N LEU A 185 8.95 -9.57 19.13
CA LEU A 185 9.95 -10.11 18.21
C LEU A 185 9.71 -9.60 16.78
N LEU A 186 8.45 -9.55 16.32
CA LEU A 186 8.10 -9.02 14.99
C LEU A 186 8.52 -7.56 14.85
N LEU A 187 8.23 -6.72 15.85
CA LEU A 187 8.67 -5.31 15.89
C LEU A 187 10.21 -5.20 15.88
N LYS A 188 10.91 -6.05 16.65
CA LYS A 188 12.39 -6.11 16.63
C LYS A 188 12.93 -6.56 15.28
N ILE A 189 12.30 -7.52 14.60
CA ILE A 189 12.70 -7.96 13.26
C ILE A 189 12.63 -6.79 12.28
N ILE A 190 11.51 -6.06 12.23
CA ILE A 190 11.36 -4.88 11.38
C ILE A 190 12.44 -3.84 11.70
N ARG A 191 12.68 -3.59 12.99
CA ARG A 191 13.60 -2.54 13.40
C ARG A 191 15.09 -2.88 13.19
N PHE A 192 15.47 -4.15 13.31
CA PHE A 192 16.87 -4.54 13.44
C PHE A 192 17.34 -5.63 12.46
N SER A 193 16.44 -6.35 11.78
CA SER A 193 16.86 -7.44 10.89
C SER A 193 17.49 -6.90 9.61
N HIS A 194 18.69 -7.39 9.30
CA HIS A 194 19.33 -7.13 8.01
C HIS A 194 18.62 -7.79 6.82
N ASN A 195 17.82 -8.83 7.07
CA ASN A 195 17.13 -9.58 6.01
C ASN A 195 15.84 -8.86 5.63
N ILE A 196 15.78 -8.35 4.40
CA ILE A 196 14.64 -7.60 3.87
C ILE A 196 13.38 -8.47 3.87
N GLU A 197 13.48 -9.75 3.52
CA GLU A 197 12.31 -10.64 3.46
C GLU A 197 11.73 -10.93 4.85
N GLU A 198 12.60 -11.06 5.87
CA GLU A 198 12.16 -11.18 7.27
C GLU A 198 11.42 -9.92 7.72
N ARG A 199 11.94 -8.72 7.37
CA ARG A 199 11.25 -7.46 7.69
C ARG A 199 9.90 -7.35 7.00
N ARG A 200 9.83 -7.71 5.71
CA ARG A 200 8.59 -7.67 4.92
C ARG A 200 7.54 -8.61 5.51
N LYS A 201 7.92 -9.85 5.80
CA LYS A 201 7.02 -10.85 6.38
C LYS A 201 6.59 -10.45 7.79
N ALA A 202 7.50 -9.95 8.63
CA ALA A 202 7.15 -9.45 9.96
C ALA A 202 6.17 -8.26 9.91
N ALA A 203 6.34 -7.33 8.96
CA ALA A 203 5.40 -6.24 8.74
C ALA A 203 4.00 -6.73 8.34
N ILE A 204 3.89 -7.77 7.51
CA ILE A 204 2.60 -8.40 7.16
C ILE A 204 1.96 -9.03 8.39
N LEU A 205 2.74 -9.82 9.14
CA LEU A 205 2.28 -10.56 10.31
C LEU A 205 1.74 -9.67 11.43
N LEU A 206 2.16 -8.40 11.51
CA LEU A 206 1.58 -7.43 12.45
C LEU A 206 0.08 -7.20 12.25
N SER A 207 -0.48 -7.49 11.08
CA SER A 207 -1.93 -7.45 10.83
C SER A 207 -2.72 -8.38 11.76
N TRP A 208 -2.08 -9.40 12.34
CA TRP A 208 -2.69 -10.35 13.27
C TRP A 208 -2.31 -10.17 14.74
N SER A 209 -1.46 -9.19 15.07
CA SER A 209 -0.95 -9.01 16.44
C SER A 209 -1.98 -8.54 17.48
N CYS A 210 -2.98 -7.74 17.06
CA CYS A 210 -3.94 -7.05 17.93
C CYS A 210 -3.36 -6.22 19.09
N ASP A 211 -2.05 -5.95 19.14
CA ASP A 211 -1.44 -5.25 20.27
C ASP A 211 -1.67 -3.73 20.17
N PRO A 212 -2.32 -3.09 21.16
CA PRO A 212 -2.60 -1.65 21.14
C PRO A 212 -1.32 -0.80 21.23
N ASN A 213 -0.20 -1.35 21.70
CA ASN A 213 1.06 -0.59 21.83
C ASN A 213 1.84 -0.52 20.51
N ASN A 214 1.37 -1.22 19.46
CA ASN A 214 2.11 -1.25 18.20
C ASN A 214 2.20 0.12 17.54
N LEU A 215 1.19 0.99 17.64
CA LEU A 215 1.26 2.31 17.02
C LEU A 215 2.37 3.14 17.61
N SER A 216 2.38 3.28 18.94
CA SER A 216 3.36 4.07 19.65
C SER A 216 4.77 3.56 19.38
N TYR A 217 4.95 2.23 19.26
CA TYR A 217 6.24 1.66 18.88
C TYR A 217 6.64 2.01 17.44
N ILE A 218 5.72 1.84 16.48
CA ILE A 218 5.96 2.13 15.05
C ILE A 218 6.36 3.59 14.86
N VAL A 219 5.64 4.50 15.51
CA VAL A 219 5.89 5.95 15.47
C VAL A 219 7.22 6.28 16.14
N LYS A 220 7.42 5.85 17.40
CA LYS A 220 8.61 6.16 18.19
C LYS A 220 9.91 5.77 17.48
N TRP A 221 9.89 4.65 16.76
CA TRP A 221 11.06 4.14 16.05
C TRP A 221 11.06 4.41 14.55
N GLY A 222 10.07 5.18 14.05
CA GLY A 222 9.99 5.56 12.65
C GLY A 222 9.95 4.38 11.69
N LEU A 223 9.27 3.28 12.03
CA LEU A 223 9.33 2.04 11.23
C LEU A 223 8.72 2.20 9.82
N LEU A 224 7.81 3.16 9.63
CA LEU A 224 7.29 3.57 8.32
C LEU A 224 8.33 4.31 7.45
N PHE A 225 9.55 4.53 7.97
CA PHE A 225 10.71 4.98 7.21
C PHE A 225 11.68 3.84 6.87
N ASP A 226 11.27 2.57 6.87
CA ASP A 226 12.11 1.49 6.34
C ASP A 226 12.56 1.83 4.90
N PRO A 227 13.80 1.53 4.49
CA PRO A 227 14.29 1.74 3.13
C PRO A 227 13.53 0.91 2.09
N ASP A 228 13.00 -0.26 2.48
CA ASP A 228 12.25 -1.12 1.58
C ASP A 228 10.78 -0.69 1.49
N ALA A 229 10.34 -0.39 0.26
CA ALA A 229 8.97 0.06 0.01
C ALA A 229 7.91 -0.96 0.41
N LYS A 230 8.19 -2.26 0.30
CA LYS A 230 7.22 -3.29 0.70
C LYS A 230 7.09 -3.37 2.22
N VAL A 231 8.18 -3.18 2.97
CA VAL A 231 8.09 -3.08 4.44
C VAL A 231 7.19 -1.92 4.85
N ARG A 232 7.42 -0.72 4.29
CA ARG A 232 6.57 0.46 4.57
C ARG A 232 5.11 0.23 4.21
N ASN A 233 4.84 -0.29 3.02
CA ASN A 233 3.50 -0.60 2.56
C ASN A 233 2.80 -1.61 3.48
N ASN A 234 3.49 -2.69 3.86
CA ASN A 234 2.91 -3.74 4.71
C ASN A 234 2.64 -3.23 6.13
N LEU A 235 3.52 -2.37 6.68
CA LEU A 235 3.27 -1.72 7.98
C LEU A 235 2.10 -0.75 7.93
N ALA A 236 2.06 0.13 6.93
CA ALA A 236 0.97 1.09 6.77
C ALA A 236 -0.37 0.35 6.63
N ARG A 237 -0.39 -0.72 5.84
CA ARG A 237 -1.54 -1.61 5.69
C ARG A 237 -1.95 -2.25 7.02
N ALA A 238 -1.03 -2.90 7.71
CA ALA A 238 -1.30 -3.58 8.98
C ALA A 238 -1.93 -2.64 10.01
N TYR A 239 -1.60 -1.34 9.96
CA TYR A 239 -2.13 -0.35 10.87
C TYR A 239 -3.38 0.38 10.38
N SER A 240 -3.52 0.62 9.08
CA SER A 240 -4.65 1.36 8.50
C SER A 240 -5.99 0.82 8.99
N SER A 241 -6.20 -0.50 8.84
CA SER A 241 -7.39 -1.23 9.33
C SER A 241 -7.75 -1.04 10.82
N ARG A 242 -6.85 -0.50 11.64
CA ARG A 242 -7.05 -0.29 13.08
C ARG A 242 -7.27 1.17 13.47
N ILE A 243 -7.01 2.13 12.58
CA ILE A 243 -7.09 3.57 12.85
C ILE A 243 -8.47 3.90 13.45
N SER A 244 -9.55 3.41 12.84
CA SER A 244 -10.92 3.65 13.31
C SER A 244 -11.23 3.20 14.75
N SER A 245 -10.39 2.35 15.35
CA SER A 245 -10.54 1.77 16.69
C SER A 245 -9.43 2.18 17.66
N GLU A 246 -8.47 2.98 17.21
CA GLU A 246 -7.30 3.38 17.99
C GLU A 246 -7.65 4.40 19.07
N LYS A 247 -7.02 4.29 20.24
CA LYS A 247 -7.23 5.17 21.39
C LYS A 247 -6.02 6.07 21.66
N ASP A 248 -4.84 5.73 21.16
CA ASP A 248 -3.64 6.55 21.27
C ASP A 248 -3.64 7.71 20.26
N ILE A 249 -4.40 8.75 20.58
CA ILE A 249 -4.54 9.96 19.76
C ILE A 249 -3.18 10.64 19.51
N THR A 250 -2.28 10.64 20.49
CA THR A 250 -0.95 11.25 20.35
C THR A 250 -0.12 10.53 19.28
N SER A 251 -0.18 9.20 19.24
CA SER A 251 0.52 8.43 18.21
C SER A 251 -0.16 8.56 16.84
N LEU A 252 -1.49 8.69 16.77
CA LEU A 252 -2.21 9.01 15.53
C LEU A 252 -1.81 10.37 14.97
N GLU A 253 -1.77 11.40 15.82
CA GLU A 253 -1.30 12.74 15.43
C GLU A 253 0.14 12.68 14.89
N SER A 254 0.99 11.89 15.55
CA SER A 254 2.39 11.71 15.14
C SER A 254 2.55 10.94 13.81
N LEU A 255 1.54 10.19 13.37
CA LEU A 255 1.54 9.55 12.04
C LEU A 255 1.33 10.54 10.90
N ILE A 256 0.64 11.66 11.12
CA ILE A 256 0.36 12.66 10.08
C ILE A 256 1.64 13.13 9.36
N PRO A 257 2.68 13.65 10.05
CA PRO A 257 3.92 14.02 9.38
C PRO A 257 4.66 12.83 8.74
N ILE A 258 4.47 11.61 9.26
CA ILE A 258 5.06 10.40 8.70
C ILE A 258 4.41 10.05 7.35
N TYR A 259 3.08 9.99 7.29
CA TYR A 259 2.35 9.77 6.05
C TYR A 259 2.58 10.89 5.04
N CYS A 260 2.67 12.14 5.52
CA CYS A 260 3.04 13.25 4.67
C CYS A 260 4.38 13.01 3.95
N ASN A 261 5.38 12.52 4.69
CA ASN A 261 6.67 12.18 4.11
C ASN A 261 6.55 10.96 3.18
N MET A 262 5.76 9.94 3.55
CA MET A 262 5.47 8.79 2.67
C MET A 262 4.92 9.20 1.30
N MET A 263 4.10 10.25 1.23
CA MET A 263 3.60 10.78 -0.04
C MET A 263 4.70 11.35 -0.96
N SER A 264 5.89 11.68 -0.43
CA SER A 264 7.06 12.03 -1.28
C SER A 264 7.88 10.85 -1.74
N PHE A 265 7.55 9.62 -1.37
CA PHE A 265 8.33 8.49 -1.85
C PHE A 265 7.96 8.22 -3.31
N PRO A 266 8.93 7.76 -4.11
CA PRO A 266 8.72 7.58 -5.53
C PRO A 266 7.67 6.50 -5.82
N THR A 267 7.41 5.59 -4.88
CA THR A 267 6.50 4.47 -5.13
C THR A 267 5.02 4.82 -5.01
N HIS A 268 4.23 4.30 -5.96
CA HIS A 268 2.77 4.39 -5.92
C HIS A 268 2.18 3.82 -4.63
N MET A 269 2.71 2.69 -4.16
CA MET A 269 2.23 2.04 -2.93
C MET A 269 2.36 2.94 -1.71
N ASP A 270 3.48 3.67 -1.58
CA ASP A 270 3.68 4.60 -0.47
C ASP A 270 2.65 5.73 -0.49
N ARG A 271 2.43 6.35 -1.65
CA ARG A 271 1.44 7.44 -1.82
C ARG A 271 0.03 6.97 -1.54
N ASN A 272 -0.37 5.86 -2.17
CA ASN A 272 -1.70 5.26 -1.99
C ASN A 272 -1.97 5.00 -0.51
N LYS A 273 -1.08 4.28 0.19
CA LYS A 273 -1.30 3.96 1.60
C LYS A 273 -1.22 5.17 2.51
N ALA A 274 -0.33 6.12 2.24
CA ALA A 274 -0.27 7.34 3.02
C ALA A 274 -1.55 8.18 2.90
N LEU A 275 -2.12 8.31 1.69
CA LEU A 275 -3.36 9.05 1.48
C LEU A 275 -4.54 8.36 2.15
N PHE A 276 -4.73 7.06 1.91
CA PHE A 276 -5.81 6.29 2.56
C PHE A 276 -5.72 6.35 4.08
N SER A 277 -4.53 6.13 4.66
CA SER A 277 -4.36 6.21 6.13
C SER A 277 -4.54 7.63 6.67
N MET A 278 -4.12 8.66 5.94
CA MET A 278 -4.37 10.04 6.32
C MET A 278 -5.87 10.37 6.30
N ASN A 279 -6.58 9.96 5.26
CA ASN A 279 -8.00 10.18 5.12
C ASN A 279 -8.78 9.48 6.24
N GLU A 280 -8.42 8.22 6.56
CA GLU A 280 -9.03 7.49 7.67
C GLU A 280 -8.79 8.16 9.03
N ILE A 281 -7.61 8.74 9.26
CA ILE A 281 -7.34 9.54 10.47
C ILE A 281 -8.25 10.76 10.51
N ILE A 282 -8.35 11.53 9.42
CA ILE A 282 -9.14 12.77 9.37
C ILE A 282 -10.64 12.47 9.51
N ASP A 283 -11.12 11.38 8.91
CA ASP A 283 -12.53 10.97 9.04
C ASP A 283 -12.90 10.60 10.46
N LYS A 284 -12.01 9.87 11.13
CA LYS A 284 -12.29 9.39 12.47
C LYS A 284 -12.01 10.44 13.54
N TYR A 285 -11.00 11.27 13.34
CA TYR A 285 -10.46 12.26 14.28
C TYR A 285 -10.27 13.61 13.56
N PRO A 286 -11.37 14.27 13.15
CA PRO A 286 -11.30 15.52 12.37
C PRO A 286 -10.55 16.64 13.10
N GLU A 287 -10.47 16.61 14.42
CA GLU A 287 -9.68 17.52 15.24
C GLU A 287 -8.16 17.47 14.92
N LEU A 288 -7.66 16.36 14.39
CA LEU A 288 -6.25 16.18 14.03
C LEU A 288 -5.91 16.80 12.67
N SER A 289 -6.89 17.29 11.91
CA SER A 289 -6.67 18.00 10.64
C SER A 289 -5.73 19.21 10.79
N GLY A 290 -5.77 19.89 11.94
CA GLY A 290 -4.91 21.04 12.25
C GLY A 290 -3.41 20.69 12.33
N SER A 291 -3.07 19.41 12.51
CA SER A 291 -1.68 18.94 12.59
C SER A 291 -1.06 18.70 11.21
N ILE A 292 -1.82 18.89 10.13
CA ILE A 292 -1.34 18.76 8.75
C ILE A 292 -0.58 20.03 8.34
N HIS A 293 0.74 19.90 8.22
CA HIS A 293 1.60 21.01 7.83
C HIS A 293 1.26 21.56 6.42
N PRO A 294 1.35 22.88 6.14
CA PRO A 294 1.01 23.47 4.84
C PRO A 294 1.77 22.87 3.64
N LYS A 295 3.06 22.53 3.81
CA LYS A 295 3.81 21.80 2.78
C LYS A 295 3.18 20.44 2.41
N CYS A 296 2.52 19.80 3.37
CA CYS A 296 1.78 18.58 3.12
C CYS A 296 0.53 18.84 2.27
N ILE A 297 -0.23 19.87 2.62
CA ILE A 297 -1.43 20.28 1.88
C ILE A 297 -1.07 20.56 0.42
N ASN A 298 0.01 21.30 0.17
CA ASN A 298 0.48 21.57 -1.19
C ASN A 298 0.81 20.29 -1.97
N ARG A 299 1.40 19.30 -1.28
CA ARG A 299 1.69 17.99 -1.88
C ARG A 299 0.42 17.20 -2.20
N ILE A 300 -0.55 17.20 -1.29
CA ILE A 300 -1.85 16.55 -1.50
C ILE A 300 -2.58 17.23 -2.68
N SER A 301 -2.54 18.57 -2.78
CA SER A 301 -3.06 19.33 -3.93
C SER A 301 -2.40 18.90 -5.23
N HIS A 302 -1.07 18.89 -5.25
CA HIS A 302 -0.30 18.45 -6.42
C HIS A 302 -0.68 17.04 -6.86
N ILE A 303 -0.82 16.11 -5.91
CA ILE A 303 -1.25 14.73 -6.22
C ILE A 303 -2.68 14.69 -6.78
N GLY A 304 -3.62 15.42 -6.17
CA GLY A 304 -5.01 15.51 -6.62
C GLY A 304 -5.18 16.14 -8.01
N GLU A 305 -4.23 16.98 -8.42
CA GLU A 305 -4.18 17.60 -9.75
C GLU A 305 -3.49 16.70 -10.79
N MET A 306 -2.41 16.01 -10.39
CA MET A 306 -1.49 15.36 -11.33
C MET A 306 -1.72 13.87 -11.56
N SER A 307 -2.22 13.16 -10.54
CA SER A 307 -2.32 11.70 -10.62
C SER A 307 -3.44 11.30 -11.57
N ILE A 308 -3.15 10.35 -12.46
CA ILE A 308 -4.18 9.75 -13.33
C ILE A 308 -4.86 8.55 -12.67
N LEU A 309 -4.34 8.11 -11.51
CA LEU A 309 -4.85 6.97 -10.77
C LEU A 309 -5.95 7.44 -9.82
N GLU A 310 -7.17 6.95 -10.00
CA GLU A 310 -8.34 7.40 -9.24
C GLU A 310 -8.17 7.15 -7.73
N ASN A 311 -7.63 5.98 -7.37
CA ASN A 311 -7.35 5.56 -6.00
C ASN A 311 -6.21 6.34 -5.31
N VAL A 312 -5.67 7.37 -5.96
CA VAL A 312 -4.67 8.29 -5.41
C VAL A 312 -5.17 9.74 -5.58
N ARG A 313 -5.59 10.10 -6.79
CA ARG A 313 -6.14 11.40 -7.15
C ARG A 313 -7.36 11.76 -6.30
N ASP A 314 -8.33 10.86 -6.25
CA ASP A 314 -9.63 11.17 -5.65
C ASP A 314 -9.54 11.12 -4.12
N GLU A 315 -8.71 10.23 -3.58
CA GLU A 315 -8.36 10.21 -2.16
C GLU A 315 -7.71 11.54 -1.72
N ALA A 316 -6.78 12.08 -2.53
CA ALA A 316 -6.16 13.37 -2.26
C ALA A 316 -7.18 14.53 -2.30
N LYS A 317 -8.09 14.54 -3.29
CA LYS A 317 -9.17 15.53 -3.38
C LYS A 317 -10.13 15.44 -2.21
N GLU A 318 -10.44 14.23 -1.75
CA GLU A 318 -11.31 14.00 -0.61
C GLU A 318 -10.73 14.60 0.67
N ILE A 319 -9.44 14.35 0.95
CA ILE A 319 -8.73 14.99 2.06
C ILE A 319 -8.82 16.51 1.95
N LEU A 320 -8.50 17.10 0.78
CA LEU A 320 -8.54 18.56 0.60
C LEU A 320 -9.93 19.16 0.82
N ASN A 321 -11.00 18.42 0.49
CA ASN A 321 -12.36 18.87 0.74
C ASN A 321 -12.71 18.86 2.23
N LYS A 322 -12.15 17.93 3.01
CA LYS A 322 -12.34 17.86 4.48
C LYS A 322 -11.56 18.94 5.24
N LEU A 323 -10.54 19.54 4.62
CA LEU A 323 -9.72 20.60 5.20
C LEU A 323 -10.25 22.03 4.98
N LYS A 324 -11.38 22.19 4.27
CA LYS A 324 -12.02 23.49 4.00
C LYS A 324 -13.01 23.86 5.09
#